data_AF-A0A6I4ZRX8-F1
#
_entry.id   AF-A0A6I4ZRX8-F1
#
_cell.length_a   1.000
_cell.length_b   1.000
_cell.length_c   1.000
_cell.angle_alpha   90.00
_cell.angle_beta   90.00
_cell.angle_gamma   90.00
#
_symmetry.space_group_name_H-M   'P 1'
#
loop_
_entity.id
_entity.type
_entity.pdbx_description
1 polymer ?
#
loop_
_entity_poly.entity_id
_entity_poly.type
_entity_poly.pdbx_seq_one_letter_code
_entity_poly.pdbx_strand_id
1 'polypeptide(L)'
;METSLPTITATKIAPPPDWALLQRQLFDIIAIAGDVATEKYARSDGRVYHFFDVDDAYESRSMRGIFYALGGPRRFLDIAKREWDAITWLYSEERQLTDDDPNHPMYMPQLRNEYWNLDIPFNADWFHMGEGNQMLYDFG
;
A
#
# COMPACT_ATOMS: atom_id res chain seq x y z
N MET A 1 -20.51 -6.68 38.85
CA MET A 1 -20.51 -5.21 38.88
C MET A 1 -20.12 -4.76 37.50
N GLU A 2 -21.00 -4.06 36.81
CA GLU A 2 -20.73 -3.53 35.47
C GLU A 2 -19.93 -2.24 35.62
N THR A 3 -18.71 -2.20 35.10
CA THR A 3 -17.89 -0.99 35.10
C THR A 3 -18.37 -0.06 34.00
N SER A 4 -18.90 1.11 34.38
CA SER A 4 -19.26 2.16 33.43
C SER A 4 -18.02 2.64 32.67
N LEU A 5 -18.15 2.80 31.35
CA LEU A 5 -17.07 3.33 30.52
C LEU A 5 -16.68 4.76 30.98
N PRO A 6 -15.38 5.07 31.05
CA PRO A 6 -14.93 6.42 31.41
C PRO A 6 -15.39 7.44 30.37
N THR A 7 -15.90 8.58 30.84
CA THR A 7 -16.25 9.72 29.97
C THR A 7 -15.11 10.73 29.98
N ILE A 8 -14.63 11.11 28.79
CA ILE A 8 -13.62 12.15 28.59
C ILE A 8 -14.30 13.35 27.94
N THR A 9 -14.22 14.52 28.57
CA THR A 9 -14.77 15.78 28.05
C THR A 9 -13.65 16.79 27.83
N ALA A 10 -13.55 17.33 26.63
CA ALA A 10 -12.63 18.44 26.35
C ALA A 10 -13.13 19.71 27.08
N THR A 11 -12.24 20.37 27.82
CA THR A 11 -12.60 21.55 28.64
C THR A 11 -11.92 22.84 28.20
N LYS A 12 -10.99 22.77 27.25
CA LYS A 12 -10.20 23.91 26.76
C LYS A 12 -9.99 23.83 25.26
N ILE A 13 -10.04 24.98 24.61
CA ILE A 13 -9.61 25.17 23.23
C ILE A 13 -8.24 25.87 23.28
N ALA A 14 -7.28 25.36 22.54
CA ALA A 14 -5.96 25.97 22.38
C ALA A 14 -5.57 25.95 20.89
N PRO A 15 -4.70 26.87 20.44
CA PRO A 15 -4.09 26.76 19.13
C PRO A 15 -3.38 25.40 18.97
N PRO A 16 -3.33 24.82 17.76
CA PRO A 16 -2.54 23.63 17.51
C PRO A 16 -1.06 23.91 17.82
N PRO A 17 -0.34 22.95 18.42
CA PRO A 17 1.09 23.10 18.65
C PRO A 17 1.85 23.10 17.33
N ASP A 18 3.06 23.70 17.31
CA ASP A 18 3.86 23.86 16.09
C ASP A 18 4.11 22.55 15.34
N TRP A 19 4.34 21.45 16.05
CA TRP A 19 4.55 20.14 15.43
C TRP A 19 3.33 19.67 14.62
N ALA A 20 2.11 20.01 15.05
CA ALA A 20 0.89 19.62 14.34
C ALA A 20 0.72 20.42 13.05
N LEU A 21 1.13 21.70 13.06
CA LEU A 21 1.17 22.53 11.85
C LEU A 21 2.21 22.01 10.86
N LEU A 22 3.41 21.67 11.34
CA LEU A 22 4.46 21.08 10.50
C LEU A 22 4.06 19.72 9.91
N GLN A 23 3.40 18.87 10.70
CA GLN A 23 2.88 17.59 10.20
C GLN A 23 1.85 17.83 9.08
N ARG A 24 0.96 18.82 9.22
CA ARG A 24 0.01 19.15 8.15
C ARG A 24 0.70 19.61 6.87
N GLN A 25 1.71 20.48 6.97
CA GLN A 25 2.48 20.92 5.82
C GLN A 25 3.23 19.75 5.15
N LEU A 26 3.82 18.87 5.94
CA LEU A 26 4.46 17.65 5.45
C LEU A 26 3.46 16.78 4.69
N PHE A 27 2.25 16.59 5.23
CA PHE A 27 1.21 15.79 4.58
C PHE A 27 0.77 16.39 3.25
N ASP A 28 0.68 17.71 3.16
CA ASP A 28 0.34 18.37 1.90
C ASP A 28 1.44 18.15 0.83
N ILE A 29 2.71 18.15 1.22
CA ILE A 29 3.85 17.84 0.32
C ILE A 29 3.85 16.35 -0.08
N ILE A 30 3.66 15.44 0.89
CA ILE A 30 3.56 14.00 0.63
C ILE A 30 2.42 13.73 -0.35
N ALA A 31 1.29 14.41 -0.20
CA ALA A 31 0.15 14.23 -1.08
C ALA A 31 0.47 14.62 -2.53
N ILE A 32 1.20 15.71 -2.75
CA ILE A 32 1.65 16.12 -4.09
C ILE A 32 2.64 15.09 -4.66
N ALA A 33 3.64 14.70 -3.86
CA ALA A 33 4.64 13.73 -4.29
C ALA A 33 4.03 12.36 -4.61
N GLY A 34 3.06 11.92 -3.81
CA GLY A 34 2.35 10.66 -3.96
C GLY A 34 1.49 10.62 -5.23
N ASP A 35 0.84 11.74 -5.59
CA ASP A 35 0.10 11.85 -6.86
C ASP A 35 1.06 11.74 -8.06
N VAL A 36 2.18 12.46 -8.04
CA VAL A 36 3.22 12.38 -9.09
C VAL A 36 3.79 10.96 -9.21
N ALA A 37 4.04 10.30 -8.07
CA ALA A 37 4.54 8.92 -8.06
C ALA A 37 3.52 7.94 -8.65
N THR A 38 2.24 8.09 -8.31
CA THR A 38 1.17 7.25 -8.89
C THR A 38 1.06 7.45 -10.40
N GLU A 39 1.03 8.70 -10.87
CA GLU A 39 0.90 8.99 -12.31
C GLU A 39 2.10 8.47 -13.11
N LYS A 40 3.32 8.58 -12.55
CA LYS A 40 4.54 8.18 -13.23
C LYS A 40 4.76 6.67 -13.25
N TYR A 41 4.38 5.97 -12.18
CA TYR A 41 4.77 4.57 -11.96
C TYR A 41 3.59 3.60 -11.91
N ALA A 42 2.37 4.05 -12.20
CA ALA A 42 1.20 3.19 -12.35
C ALA A 42 0.30 3.64 -13.50
N ARG A 43 -0.41 2.67 -14.06
CA ARG A 43 -1.49 2.88 -15.02
C ARG A 43 -2.73 3.40 -14.31
N SER A 44 -3.65 3.97 -15.09
CA SER A 44 -4.97 4.38 -14.57
C SER A 44 -5.78 3.22 -13.97
N ASP A 45 -5.52 1.99 -14.42
CA ASP A 45 -6.13 0.75 -13.93
C ASP A 45 -5.43 0.17 -12.68
N GLY A 46 -4.38 0.82 -12.17
CA GLY A 46 -3.65 0.41 -10.97
C GLY A 46 -2.44 -0.49 -11.21
N ARG A 47 -2.25 -1.03 -12.43
CA ARG A 47 -1.07 -1.85 -12.73
C ARG A 47 0.19 -1.00 -12.64
N VAL A 48 1.21 -1.52 -11.96
CA VAL A 48 2.46 -0.82 -11.66
C VAL A 48 3.57 -1.16 -12.68
N TYR A 49 4.55 -0.26 -12.86
CA TYR A 49 5.66 -0.42 -13.81
C TYR A 49 7.01 -0.64 -13.12
N HIS A 50 7.94 -1.32 -13.79
CA HIS A 50 9.37 -1.44 -13.40
C HIS A 50 9.65 -2.25 -12.13
N PHE A 51 8.85 -3.28 -11.86
CA PHE A 51 9.10 -4.24 -10.78
C PHE A 51 9.43 -5.61 -11.37
N PHE A 52 10.10 -6.47 -10.60
CA PHE A 52 10.44 -7.82 -11.05
C PHE A 52 9.62 -8.85 -10.28
N ASP A 53 9.47 -8.64 -8.98
CA ASP A 53 8.81 -9.59 -8.08
C ASP A 53 7.55 -8.97 -7.42
N VAL A 54 6.78 -9.78 -6.70
CA VAL A 54 5.45 -9.38 -6.16
C VAL A 54 5.58 -8.53 -4.90
N ASP A 55 6.59 -8.81 -4.09
CA ASP A 55 7.05 -8.04 -2.94
C ASP A 55 7.46 -6.63 -3.36
N ASP A 56 8.37 -6.47 -4.34
CA ASP A 56 8.74 -5.20 -4.99
C ASP A 56 7.50 -4.34 -5.35
N ALA A 57 6.49 -5.00 -5.92
CA ALA A 57 5.25 -4.35 -6.33
C ALA A 57 4.44 -3.85 -5.13
N TYR A 58 4.30 -4.65 -4.06
CA TYR A 58 3.61 -4.23 -2.84
C TYR A 58 4.42 -3.22 -2.03
N GLU A 59 5.72 -3.41 -1.85
CA GLU A 59 6.62 -2.52 -1.11
C GLU A 59 6.51 -1.09 -1.64
N SER A 60 6.61 -0.94 -2.97
CA SER A 60 6.56 0.36 -3.63
C SER A 60 5.24 1.12 -3.45
N ARG A 61 4.17 0.42 -3.03
CA ARG A 61 2.82 0.96 -2.82
C ARG A 61 2.36 0.92 -1.38
N SER A 62 3.16 0.31 -0.51
CA SER A 62 2.95 0.28 0.93
C SER A 62 2.84 1.70 1.49
N MET A 63 2.26 1.83 2.68
CA MET A 63 2.08 3.10 3.39
C MET A 63 1.08 4.11 2.79
N ARG A 64 0.50 3.85 1.62
CA ARG A 64 -0.56 4.75 1.09
C ARG A 64 -1.82 4.70 1.94
N GLY A 65 -2.20 3.51 2.43
CA GLY A 65 -3.33 3.33 3.34
C GLY A 65 -3.07 3.95 4.71
N ILE A 66 -1.90 3.71 5.32
CA ILE A 66 -1.56 4.33 6.61
C ILE A 66 -1.47 5.86 6.50
N PHE A 67 -0.99 6.39 5.37
CA PHE A 67 -0.99 7.83 5.12
C PHE A 67 -2.41 8.40 5.19
N TYR A 68 -3.40 7.75 4.57
CA TYR A 68 -4.80 8.11 4.74
C TYR A 68 -5.25 8.01 6.20
N ALA A 69 -4.98 6.89 6.88
CA ALA A 69 -5.39 6.67 8.27
C ALA A 69 -4.83 7.73 9.24
N LEU A 70 -3.62 8.24 8.98
CA LEU A 70 -2.98 9.29 9.77
C LEU A 70 -3.56 10.70 9.50
N GLY A 71 -4.48 10.86 8.54
CA GLY A 71 -5.12 12.11 8.17
C GLY A 71 -4.72 12.66 6.80
N GLY A 72 -4.11 11.83 5.95
CA GLY A 72 -3.89 12.12 4.54
C GLY A 72 -5.19 12.15 3.73
N PRO A 73 -5.17 12.64 2.48
CA PRO A 73 -6.37 12.73 1.66
C PRO A 73 -6.99 11.37 1.33
N ARG A 74 -8.33 11.28 1.30
CA ARG A 74 -9.08 10.05 0.99
C ARG A 74 -8.65 9.33 -0.29
N ARG A 75 -8.25 10.09 -1.32
CA ARG A 75 -7.80 9.50 -2.60
C ARG A 75 -6.64 8.51 -2.43
N PHE A 76 -5.83 8.61 -1.38
CA PHE A 76 -4.73 7.67 -1.14
C PHE A 76 -5.22 6.29 -0.71
N LEU A 77 -6.36 6.20 0.00
CA LEU A 77 -7.00 4.91 0.25
C LEU A 77 -7.53 4.31 -1.05
N ASP A 78 -8.14 5.14 -1.91
CA ASP A 78 -8.72 4.66 -3.17
C ASP A 78 -7.61 4.23 -4.16
N ILE A 79 -6.49 4.97 -4.21
CA ILE A 79 -5.28 4.59 -4.96
C ILE A 79 -4.73 3.28 -4.41
N ALA A 80 -4.56 3.16 -3.09
CA ALA A 80 -3.98 1.98 -2.47
C ALA A 80 -4.81 0.72 -2.79
N LYS A 81 -6.15 0.79 -2.66
CA LYS A 81 -7.03 -0.32 -3.01
C LYS A 81 -6.93 -0.72 -4.48
N ARG A 82 -6.98 0.27 -5.38
CA ARG A 82 -6.86 0.03 -6.82
C ARG A 82 -5.53 -0.63 -7.19
N GLU A 83 -4.42 -0.12 -6.66
CA GLU A 83 -3.08 -0.68 -6.93
C GLU A 83 -2.94 -2.08 -6.30
N TRP A 84 -3.47 -2.30 -5.09
CA TRP A 84 -3.49 -3.62 -4.45
C TRP A 84 -4.29 -4.65 -5.24
N ASP A 85 -5.50 -4.29 -5.70
CA ASP A 85 -6.33 -5.16 -6.54
C ASP A 85 -5.59 -5.51 -7.84
N ALA A 86 -4.96 -4.50 -8.47
CA ALA A 86 -4.21 -4.69 -9.71
C ALA A 86 -2.98 -5.57 -9.52
N ILE A 87 -2.20 -5.39 -8.44
CA ILE A 87 -1.04 -6.22 -8.10
C ILE A 87 -1.51 -7.65 -7.80
N THR A 88 -2.52 -7.81 -6.96
CA THR A 88 -3.10 -9.12 -6.62
C THR A 88 -3.53 -9.86 -7.88
N TRP A 89 -4.22 -9.19 -8.80
CA TRP A 89 -4.58 -9.75 -10.09
C TRP A 89 -3.35 -10.07 -10.95
N LEU A 90 -2.36 -9.16 -11.01
CA LEU A 90 -1.14 -9.27 -11.81
C LEU A 90 -0.34 -10.55 -11.49
N TYR A 91 -0.30 -10.92 -10.22
CA TYR A 91 0.46 -12.06 -9.69
C TYR A 91 -0.43 -13.26 -9.31
N SER A 92 -1.72 -13.25 -9.68
CA SER A 92 -2.60 -14.40 -9.49
C SER A 92 -2.43 -15.43 -10.61
N GLU A 93 -2.55 -16.71 -10.27
CA GLU A 93 -2.52 -17.83 -11.23
C GLU A 93 -3.66 -17.75 -12.27
N GLU A 94 -4.71 -16.99 -11.99
CA GLU A 94 -5.90 -16.84 -12.85
C GLU A 94 -5.76 -15.72 -13.89
N ARG A 95 -4.62 -15.01 -13.90
CA ARG A 95 -4.40 -13.89 -14.81
C ARG A 95 -4.34 -14.35 -16.27
N GLN A 96 -5.07 -13.64 -17.12
CA GLN A 96 -4.95 -13.73 -18.57
C GLN A 96 -4.26 -12.46 -19.09
N LEU A 97 -3.10 -12.64 -19.74
CA LEU A 97 -2.37 -11.56 -20.40
C LEU A 97 -2.95 -11.29 -21.79
N THR A 98 -2.97 -10.04 -22.19
CA THR A 98 -3.18 -9.68 -23.60
C THR A 98 -1.84 -9.72 -24.35
N ASP A 99 -1.87 -9.91 -25.66
CA ASP A 99 -0.64 -9.98 -26.49
C ASP A 99 0.24 -8.71 -26.41
N ASP A 100 -0.36 -7.58 -26.02
CA ASP A 100 0.32 -6.29 -25.84
C ASP A 100 0.94 -6.10 -24.45
N ASP A 101 0.65 -6.99 -23.50
CA ASP A 101 1.29 -6.93 -22.19
C ASP A 101 2.75 -7.37 -22.36
N PRO A 102 3.74 -6.56 -21.93
CA PRO A 102 5.14 -6.93 -22.07
C PRO A 102 5.39 -8.27 -21.39
N ASN A 103 6.21 -9.12 -22.02
CA ASN A 103 6.74 -10.33 -21.39
C ASN A 103 7.54 -9.89 -20.16
N HIS A 104 6.88 -9.93 -19.01
CA HIS A 104 7.51 -9.69 -17.74
C HIS A 104 8.50 -10.84 -17.51
N PRO A 105 9.76 -10.60 -17.12
CA PRO A 105 10.62 -11.66 -16.64
C PRO A 105 9.87 -12.42 -15.56
N MET A 106 9.81 -13.74 -15.77
CA MET A 106 9.08 -14.77 -15.05
C MET A 106 8.38 -14.30 -13.77
N TYR A 107 7.07 -14.17 -13.87
CA TYR A 107 6.15 -14.30 -12.75
C TYR A 107 6.61 -15.47 -11.87
N MET A 108 7.22 -15.16 -10.74
CA MET A 108 7.24 -16.04 -9.57
C MET A 108 5.95 -15.69 -8.84
N PRO A 109 4.80 -16.32 -9.15
CA PRO A 109 3.65 -16.18 -8.26
C PRO A 109 4.11 -16.57 -6.84
N GLN A 110 3.72 -15.75 -5.86
CA GLN A 110 3.93 -16.05 -4.44
C GLN A 110 2.65 -15.83 -3.61
N LEU A 111 1.53 -15.57 -4.29
CA LEU A 111 0.26 -15.31 -3.64
C LEU A 111 -0.46 -16.60 -3.22
N ARG A 112 -0.18 -17.74 -3.87
CA ARG A 112 -0.87 -19.02 -3.63
C ARG A 112 0.03 -20.22 -3.90
N ASN A 113 0.22 -21.08 -2.90
CA ASN A 113 1.10 -22.27 -2.93
C ASN A 113 2.61 -21.99 -2.96
N GLU A 114 3.07 -20.78 -3.29
CA GLU A 114 4.48 -20.40 -3.16
C GLU A 114 4.77 -19.34 -2.09
N TYR A 115 3.78 -19.01 -1.22
CA TYR A 115 3.99 -18.05 -0.12
C TYR A 115 5.26 -18.41 0.66
N TRP A 116 5.51 -19.69 0.93
CA TRP A 116 6.81 -20.17 1.39
C TRP A 116 7.37 -21.21 0.42
N ASN A 117 8.33 -20.82 -0.43
CA ASN A 117 8.94 -21.70 -1.42
C ASN A 117 10.48 -21.58 -1.44
N LEU A 118 11.16 -22.63 -0.98
CA LEU A 118 12.63 -22.69 -0.95
C LEU A 118 13.26 -22.99 -2.33
N ASP A 119 12.46 -23.36 -3.32
CA ASP A 119 12.93 -23.60 -4.69
C ASP A 119 13.19 -22.28 -5.44
N ILE A 120 12.77 -21.14 -4.88
CA ILE A 120 13.05 -19.80 -5.40
C ILE A 120 14.18 -19.17 -4.56
N PRO A 121 15.42 -19.09 -5.09
CA PRO A 121 16.55 -18.53 -4.36
C PRO A 121 16.28 -17.08 -3.97
N PHE A 122 16.59 -16.71 -2.72
CA PHE A 122 16.47 -15.35 -2.18
C PHE A 122 15.05 -14.80 -2.00
N ASN A 123 14.01 -15.61 -2.20
CA ASN A 123 12.61 -15.13 -2.22
C ASN A 123 11.72 -15.75 -1.13
N ALA A 124 12.33 -16.38 -0.11
CA ALA A 124 11.64 -17.07 0.98
C ALA A 124 12.09 -16.53 2.34
N ASP A 125 12.15 -15.21 2.49
CA ASP A 125 12.22 -14.60 3.80
C ASP A 125 10.89 -13.95 4.18
N TRP A 126 10.64 -13.93 5.49
CA TRP A 126 9.38 -13.49 6.06
C TRP A 126 9.14 -11.98 5.88
N PHE A 127 10.18 -11.19 5.58
CA PHE A 127 10.07 -9.75 5.43
C PHE A 127 9.40 -9.41 4.11
N HIS A 128 9.93 -9.89 2.98
CA HIS A 128 9.36 -9.65 1.64
C HIS A 128 7.93 -10.21 1.50
N MET A 129 7.67 -11.39 2.07
CA MET A 129 6.32 -11.97 2.11
C MET A 129 5.32 -11.14 2.94
N GLY A 130 5.82 -10.36 3.90
CA GLY A 130 5.03 -9.53 4.79
C GLY A 130 4.52 -8.24 4.14
N GLU A 131 5.12 -7.78 3.05
CA GLU A 131 4.85 -6.46 2.47
C GLU A 131 3.45 -6.35 1.85
N GLY A 132 2.99 -7.42 1.21
CA GLY A 132 1.59 -7.53 0.75
C GLY A 132 0.59 -7.51 1.90
N ASN A 133 0.92 -8.16 3.03
CA ASN A 133 0.08 -8.12 4.24
C ASN A 133 0.07 -6.73 4.86
N GLN A 134 1.23 -6.05 4.91
CA GLN A 134 1.32 -4.69 5.42
C GLN A 134 0.42 -3.75 4.61
N MET A 135 0.45 -3.82 3.28
CA MET A 135 -0.41 -3.00 2.44
C MET A 135 -1.90 -3.28 2.67
N LEU A 136 -2.29 -4.53 2.92
CA LEU A 136 -3.66 -4.90 3.27
C LEU A 136 -4.07 -4.31 4.64
N TYR A 137 -3.22 -4.41 5.66
CA TYR A 137 -3.50 -3.87 7.00
C TYR A 137 -3.56 -2.35 7.03
N ASP A 138 -2.87 -1.68 6.12
CA ASP A 138 -2.90 -0.23 5.96
C ASP A 138 -4.30 0.31 5.56
N PHE A 139 -5.25 -0.55 5.15
CA PHE A 139 -6.60 -0.12 4.78
C PHE A 139 -7.50 0.26 5.96
N GLY A 140 -7.15 -0.16 7.19
CA GLY A 140 -7.91 0.07 8.41
C GLY A 140 -8.96 -1.00 8.73
#